data_AF-A0A7Y1Z2U5-F1
#
_entry.id   AF-A0A7Y1Z2U5-F1
#
_cell.length_a   1.000
_cell.length_b   1.000
_cell.length_c   1.000
_cell.angle_alpha   90.00
_cell.angle_beta   90.00
_cell.angle_gamma   90.00
#
_symmetry.space_group_name_H-M   'P 1'
#
loop_
_entity.id
_entity.type
_entity.pdbx_description
1 polymer ?
#
loop_
_entity_poly.entity_id
_entity_poly.type
_entity_poly.pdbx_seq_one_letter_code
_entity_poly.pdbx_strand_id
1 'polypeptide(L)'
;MNGFSDSEADDFRDKSSRARVIYITLTAPTQVWRPAERFYQVYPYYFAGPEEPAEFSLKTRKMDPGSGIADHDVLYHQDENTFTLFHCLRDKPELMPADCVGDKVIEPRILARYRFRRTMLGEWKEIDSAVEQLLAGFAGR
;
A
#
# COMPACT_ATOMS: atom_id res chain seq x y z
N MET A 1 -8.79 13.26 5.75
CA MET A 1 -8.72 12.95 4.31
C MET A 1 -10.00 13.52 3.70
N ASN A 2 -9.92 14.54 2.85
CA ASN A 2 -11.06 15.44 2.58
C ASN A 2 -11.71 15.27 1.20
N GLY A 3 -11.24 14.32 0.39
CA GLY A 3 -11.77 14.08 -0.96
C GLY A 3 -11.33 15.16 -1.96
N PHE A 4 -11.96 15.18 -3.14
CA PHE A 4 -11.70 16.21 -4.16
C PHE A 4 -12.59 17.43 -3.92
N SER A 5 -12.02 18.63 -4.06
CA SER A 5 -12.74 19.89 -4.16
C SER A 5 -12.11 20.79 -5.22
N ASP A 6 -12.85 21.76 -5.75
CA ASP A 6 -12.33 22.71 -6.75
C ASP A 6 -11.14 23.51 -6.22
N SER A 7 -11.14 23.83 -4.92
CA SER A 7 -10.02 24.51 -4.24
C SER A 7 -8.76 23.65 -4.12
N GLU A 8 -8.87 22.33 -4.20
CA GLU A 8 -7.76 21.37 -4.09
C GLU A 8 -7.37 20.79 -5.47
N ALA A 9 -7.99 21.25 -6.57
CA ALA A 9 -7.84 20.63 -7.88
C ALA A 9 -6.38 20.56 -8.38
N ASP A 10 -5.54 21.52 -8.01
CA ASP A 10 -4.13 21.54 -8.40
C ASP A 10 -3.31 20.47 -7.67
N ASP A 11 -3.62 20.17 -6.41
CA ASP A 11 -3.00 19.06 -5.68
C ASP A 11 -3.31 17.73 -6.35
N PHE A 12 -4.56 17.52 -6.79
CA PHE A 12 -4.98 16.33 -7.53
C PHE A 12 -4.35 16.19 -8.93
N ARG A 13 -3.84 17.29 -9.49
CA ARG A 13 -3.10 17.31 -10.77
C ARG A 13 -1.60 17.13 -10.58
N ASP A 14 -1.08 17.25 -9.36
CA ASP A 14 0.35 17.10 -9.10
C ASP A 14 0.81 15.66 -9.37
N LYS A 15 1.73 15.52 -10.32
CA LYS A 15 2.35 14.24 -10.68
C LYS A 15 3.76 14.10 -10.10
N SER A 16 4.21 15.04 -9.28
CA SER A 16 5.53 15.00 -8.67
C SER A 16 5.66 13.86 -7.66
N SER A 17 6.89 13.57 -7.27
CA SER A 17 7.19 12.68 -6.15
C SER A 17 6.77 13.23 -4.79
N ARG A 18 6.33 14.49 -4.71
CA ARG A 18 5.85 15.13 -3.47
C ARG A 18 4.33 15.30 -3.43
N ALA A 19 3.63 14.83 -4.46
CA ALA A 19 2.17 14.90 -4.52
C ALA A 19 1.55 14.23 -3.29
N ARG A 20 0.68 14.95 -2.58
CA ARG A 20 0.02 14.50 -1.35
C ARG A 20 -1.37 13.90 -1.60
N VAL A 21 -1.50 13.19 -2.72
CA VAL A 21 -2.74 12.58 -3.17
C VAL A 21 -2.68 11.08 -2.93
N ILE A 22 -3.72 10.56 -2.29
CA ILE A 22 -3.91 9.13 -2.09
C ILE A 22 -5.02 8.68 -3.02
N TYR A 23 -4.71 7.76 -3.93
CA TYR A 23 -5.69 7.17 -4.84
C TYR A 23 -6.26 5.92 -4.21
N ILE A 24 -7.59 5.81 -4.11
CA ILE A 24 -8.27 4.63 -3.58
C ILE A 24 -9.13 4.03 -4.69
N THR A 25 -8.90 2.76 -4.99
CA THR A 25 -9.69 1.99 -5.95
C THR A 25 -10.44 0.90 -5.20
N LEU A 26 -11.76 0.85 -5.37
CA LEU A 26 -12.61 -0.21 -4.85
C LEU A 26 -12.85 -1.25 -5.95
N THR A 27 -12.67 -2.53 -5.62
CA THR A 27 -12.95 -3.63 -6.54
C THR A 27 -13.70 -4.75 -5.82
N ALA A 28 -14.41 -5.58 -6.59
CA ALA A 28 -15.13 -6.73 -6.07
C ALA A 28 -14.68 -8.04 -6.74
N PRO A 29 -13.47 -8.54 -6.42
CA PRO A 29 -12.94 -9.73 -7.05
C PRO A 29 -13.69 -11.00 -6.57
N THR A 30 -13.66 -12.06 -7.38
CA THR A 30 -14.24 -13.37 -7.05
C THR A 30 -13.54 -14.05 -5.88
N GLN A 31 -12.28 -13.70 -5.63
CA GLN A 31 -11.49 -14.12 -4.48
C GLN A 31 -10.74 -12.92 -3.91
N VAL A 32 -10.85 -12.74 -2.58
CA VAL A 32 -10.09 -11.74 -1.83
C VAL A 32 -9.09 -12.46 -0.95
N TRP A 33 -7.81 -12.08 -1.06
CA TRP A 33 -6.76 -12.51 -0.15
C TRP A 33 -6.47 -11.38 0.82
N ARG A 34 -6.59 -11.62 2.13
CA ARG A 34 -6.20 -10.65 3.14
C ARG A 34 -4.68 -10.40 3.04
N PRO A 35 -4.19 -9.19 3.40
CA PRO A 35 -2.77 -8.88 3.37
C PRO A 35 -1.87 -9.94 4.02
N ALA A 36 -2.22 -10.38 5.23
CA ALA A 36 -1.49 -11.43 5.93
C ALA A 36 -1.48 -12.78 5.18
N GLU A 37 -2.63 -13.20 4.65
CA GLU A 37 -2.75 -14.45 3.89
C GLU A 37 -1.87 -14.40 2.64
N ARG A 38 -1.90 -13.28 1.91
CA ARG A 38 -1.05 -13.08 0.74
C ARG A 38 0.44 -13.12 1.11
N PHE A 39 0.82 -12.47 2.20
CA PHE A 39 2.21 -12.46 2.66
C PHE A 39 2.71 -13.85 3.05
N TYR A 40 1.92 -14.63 3.80
CA TYR A 40 2.36 -15.93 4.32
C TYR A 40 2.15 -17.10 3.37
N GLN A 41 1.20 -17.02 2.43
CA GLN A 41 0.88 -18.15 1.55
C GLN A 41 1.38 -17.94 0.11
N VAL A 42 1.45 -16.71 -0.37
CA VAL A 42 1.81 -16.42 -1.77
C VAL A 42 3.26 -15.98 -1.89
N TYR A 43 3.73 -15.06 -1.04
CA TYR A 43 5.07 -14.50 -1.19
C TYR A 43 6.26 -15.36 -0.77
N PRO A 44 6.13 -16.45 0.03
CA PRO A 44 7.28 -17.30 0.33
C PRO A 44 8.00 -17.82 -0.91
N TYR A 45 7.29 -18.05 -2.02
CA TYR A 45 7.85 -18.51 -3.28
C TYR A 45 8.69 -17.46 -4.02
N TYR A 46 8.62 -16.20 -3.61
CA TYR A 46 9.34 -15.08 -4.23
C TYR A 46 10.38 -14.47 -3.30
N PHE A 47 10.60 -15.01 -2.09
CA PHE A 47 11.61 -14.48 -1.18
C PHE A 47 12.98 -15.14 -1.43
N ALA A 48 14.03 -14.33 -1.40
CA ALA A 48 15.41 -14.74 -1.58
C ALA A 48 16.22 -14.70 -0.27
N GLY A 49 15.57 -14.51 0.88
CA GLY A 49 16.26 -14.36 2.14
C GLY A 49 15.35 -14.29 3.37
N PRO A 50 15.94 -14.16 4.56
CA PRO A 50 15.20 -13.98 5.80
C PRO A 50 14.52 -12.62 5.86
N GLU A 51 13.75 -12.42 6.91
CA GLU A 51 13.20 -11.12 7.30
C GLU A 51 14.29 -10.16 7.78
N GLU A 52 14.17 -8.91 7.37
CA GLU A 52 15.10 -7.83 7.69
C GLU A 52 14.32 -6.59 8.18
N PRO A 53 14.88 -5.81 9.14
CA PRO A 53 14.33 -4.50 9.48
C PRO A 53 14.35 -3.56 8.27
N ALA A 54 13.31 -2.74 8.14
CA ALA A 54 13.23 -1.64 7.18
C ALA A 54 12.97 -0.32 7.91
N GLU A 55 12.92 0.79 7.15
CA GLU A 55 12.64 2.11 7.69
C GLU A 55 11.23 2.20 8.31
N PHE A 56 11.01 3.20 9.16
CA PHE A 56 9.68 3.53 9.72
C PHE A 56 8.98 2.39 10.47
N SER A 57 9.79 1.55 11.15
CA SER A 57 9.32 0.38 11.90
C SER A 57 8.61 -0.67 11.05
N LEU A 58 8.93 -0.70 9.75
CA LEU A 58 8.53 -1.75 8.83
C LEU A 58 9.57 -2.87 8.84
N LYS A 59 9.17 -4.01 8.31
CA LYS A 59 10.00 -5.17 8.02
C LYS A 59 9.93 -5.48 6.54
N THR A 60 10.93 -6.15 6.01
CA THR A 60 10.96 -6.59 4.62
C THR A 60 11.55 -7.99 4.50
N ARG A 61 11.41 -8.57 3.31
CA ARG A 61 12.14 -9.75 2.85
C ARG A 61 12.61 -9.47 1.45
N LYS A 62 13.88 -9.76 1.19
CA LYS A 62 14.44 -9.57 -0.16
C LYS A 62 13.66 -10.41 -1.17
N MET A 63 13.24 -9.78 -2.26
CA MET A 63 12.58 -10.48 -3.36
C MET A 63 13.61 -11.17 -4.26
N ASP A 64 13.24 -12.34 -4.78
CA ASP A 64 13.98 -13.04 -5.81
C ASP A 64 14.08 -12.14 -7.07
N PRO A 65 15.30 -11.85 -7.56
CA PRO A 65 15.50 -11.05 -8.78
C PRO A 65 14.82 -11.61 -10.03
N GLY A 66 14.55 -12.92 -10.09
CA GLY A 66 13.82 -13.59 -11.16
C GLY A 66 12.29 -13.55 -11.00
N SER A 67 11.77 -13.06 -9.88
CA SER A 67 10.33 -12.94 -9.66
C SER A 67 9.71 -11.78 -10.45
N GLY A 68 8.44 -11.92 -10.83
CA GLY A 68 7.69 -10.86 -11.52
C GLY A 68 7.43 -9.60 -10.67
N ILE A 69 7.85 -9.59 -9.41
CA ILE A 69 7.74 -8.47 -8.47
C ILE A 69 9.11 -8.04 -7.93
N ALA A 70 10.19 -8.42 -8.63
CA ALA A 70 11.55 -8.12 -8.21
C ALA A 70 11.77 -6.62 -8.00
N ASP A 71 11.15 -5.74 -8.78
CA ASP A 71 11.32 -4.29 -8.69
C ASP A 71 10.51 -3.61 -7.57
N HIS A 72 9.80 -4.39 -6.75
CA HIS A 72 9.06 -3.89 -5.59
C HIS A 72 9.75 -4.31 -4.28
N ASP A 73 9.74 -3.40 -3.32
CA ASP A 73 9.95 -3.75 -1.91
C ASP A 73 8.62 -4.20 -1.32
N VAL A 74 8.61 -5.39 -0.73
CA VAL A 74 7.49 -5.87 0.08
C VAL A 74 7.78 -5.47 1.52
N LEU A 75 7.04 -4.47 2.01
CA LEU A 75 7.20 -3.90 3.34
C LEU A 75 5.97 -4.24 4.17
N TYR A 76 6.15 -4.55 5.44
CA TYR A 76 5.01 -4.87 6.29
C TYR A 76 5.24 -4.48 7.75
N HIS A 77 4.12 -4.30 8.45
CA HIS A 77 4.07 -4.15 9.90
C HIS A 77 3.08 -5.16 10.46
N GLN A 78 3.41 -5.72 11.62
CA GLN A 78 2.52 -6.61 12.34
C GLN A 78 2.58 -6.27 13.83
N ASP A 79 1.40 -6.06 14.41
CA ASP A 79 1.19 -6.07 15.86
C ASP A 79 0.26 -7.23 16.24
N GLU A 80 -0.26 -7.24 17.47
CA GLU A 80 -1.09 -8.34 17.98
C GLU A 80 -2.39 -8.55 17.18
N ASN A 81 -2.93 -7.50 16.56
CA ASN A 81 -4.27 -7.52 15.96
C ASN A 81 -4.28 -7.09 14.48
N THR A 82 -3.21 -6.48 13.99
CA THR A 82 -3.16 -5.88 12.67
C THR A 82 -1.96 -6.37 11.87
N PHE A 83 -2.17 -6.49 10.56
CA PHE A 83 -1.13 -6.78 9.59
C PHE A 83 -1.28 -5.82 8.42
N THR A 84 -0.32 -4.91 8.29
CA THR A 84 -0.27 -3.94 7.20
C THR A 84 0.81 -4.36 6.22
N LEU A 85 0.48 -4.34 4.94
CA LEU A 85 1.35 -4.78 3.85
C LEU A 85 1.38 -3.75 2.75
N PHE A 86 2.58 -3.38 2.34
CA PHE A 86 2.83 -2.44 1.25
C PHE A 86 3.69 -3.08 0.17
N HIS A 87 3.33 -2.78 -1.07
CA HIS A 87 4.15 -2.99 -2.25
C HIS A 87 4.64 -1.63 -2.71
N CYS A 88 5.92 -1.35 -2.51
CA CYS A 88 6.51 -0.09 -2.92
C CYS A 88 7.40 -0.32 -4.13
N LEU A 89 7.12 0.35 -5.24
CA LEU A 89 8.04 0.36 -6.36
C LEU A 89 9.40 0.91 -5.87
N ARG A 90 10.51 0.28 -6.27
CA ARG A 90 11.84 0.82 -5.97
C ARG A 90 12.05 2.10 -6.78
N ASP A 91 12.64 3.12 -6.16
CA ASP A 91 12.86 4.41 -6.82
C ASP A 91 13.68 4.24 -8.09
N LYS A 92 13.08 4.60 -9.21
CA LYS A 92 13.72 4.72 -10.53
C LYS A 92 13.51 6.16 -11.00
N PRO A 93 14.35 7.10 -10.53
CA PRO A 93 14.10 8.54 -10.67
C PRO A 93 13.94 9.02 -12.12
N GLU A 94 14.40 8.24 -13.10
CA GLU A 94 14.37 8.60 -14.52
C GLU A 94 13.06 8.28 -15.23
N LEU A 95 12.18 7.44 -14.65
CA LEU A 95 10.97 6.97 -15.32
C LEU A 95 9.70 7.62 -14.78
N MET A 96 9.46 7.50 -13.48
CA MET A 96 8.25 7.97 -12.83
C MET A 96 8.42 7.94 -11.30
N PRO A 97 7.70 8.80 -10.54
CA PRO A 97 7.74 8.72 -9.09
C PRO A 97 7.31 7.35 -8.60
N ALA A 98 8.06 6.79 -7.65
CA ALA A 98 7.68 5.52 -7.04
C ALA A 98 6.45 5.69 -6.15
N ASP A 99 5.57 4.70 -6.24
CA ASP A 99 4.38 4.60 -5.41
C ASP A 99 4.48 3.40 -4.47
N CYS A 100 3.80 3.51 -3.34
CA CYS A 100 3.48 2.43 -2.45
C CYS A 100 1.99 2.10 -2.57
N VAL A 101 1.67 0.80 -2.53
CA VAL A 101 0.31 0.27 -2.62
C VAL A 101 0.01 -0.56 -1.38
N GLY A 102 -1.05 -0.21 -0.66
CA GLY A 102 -1.64 -1.00 0.42
C GLY A 102 -3.04 -1.48 0.05
N ASP A 103 -3.51 -2.51 0.74
CA ASP A 103 -4.84 -3.08 0.51
C ASP A 103 -5.60 -3.26 1.84
N LYS A 104 -6.90 -2.95 1.85
CA LYS A 104 -7.84 -3.21 2.96
C LYS A 104 -9.03 -4.02 2.45
N VAL A 105 -9.40 -5.05 3.19
CA VAL A 105 -10.62 -5.83 2.93
C VAL A 105 -11.75 -5.18 3.72
N ILE A 106 -12.72 -4.59 3.02
CA ILE A 106 -13.87 -3.90 3.64
C ILE A 106 -14.97 -4.91 3.96
N GLU A 107 -15.26 -5.78 3.00
CA GLU A 107 -16.23 -6.86 3.08
C GLU A 107 -15.64 -8.12 2.43
N PRO A 108 -16.23 -9.32 2.62
CA PRO A 108 -15.72 -10.56 2.02
C PRO A 108 -15.50 -10.49 0.50
N ARG A 109 -16.15 -9.55 -0.19
CA ARG A 109 -16.04 -9.32 -1.64
C ARG A 109 -15.71 -7.88 -2.02
N ILE A 110 -15.23 -7.04 -1.10
CA ILE A 110 -14.84 -5.66 -1.43
C ILE A 110 -13.40 -5.42 -0.95
N LEU A 111 -12.53 -5.14 -1.92
CA LEU A 111 -11.13 -4.80 -1.71
C LEU A 111 -10.91 -3.32 -2.04
N ALA A 112 -10.44 -2.56 -1.07
CA ALA A 112 -9.87 -1.25 -1.29
C ALA A 112 -8.36 -1.36 -1.49
N ARG A 113 -7.89 -0.92 -2.64
CA ARG A 113 -6.47 -0.71 -2.92
C ARG A 113 -6.19 0.78 -2.84
N TYR A 114 -5.27 1.19 -1.99
CA TYR A 114 -4.86 2.57 -1.89
C TYR A 114 -3.39 2.75 -2.29
N ARG A 115 -3.11 3.83 -2.99
CA ARG A 115 -1.81 4.15 -3.55
C ARG A 115 -1.39 5.56 -3.17
N PHE A 116 -0.15 5.70 -2.71
CA PHE A 116 0.44 6.97 -2.30
C PHE A 116 1.91 7.03 -2.73
N ARG A 117 2.52 8.22 -2.75
CA ARG A 117 3.93 8.38 -3.13
C ARG A 117 4.85 7.71 -2.12
N ARG A 118 5.89 7.03 -2.59
CA ARG A 118 6.90 6.38 -1.72
C ARG A 118 7.55 7.35 -0.73
N THR A 119 7.70 8.62 -1.11
CA THR A 119 8.21 9.70 -0.23
C THR A 119 7.36 9.92 1.02
N MET A 120 6.09 9.51 1.00
CA MET A 120 5.17 9.58 2.14
C MET A 120 5.17 8.29 2.98
N LEU A 121 6.07 7.33 2.72
CA LEU A 121 6.15 6.08 3.49
C LEU A 121 6.44 6.33 4.98
N GLY A 122 7.10 7.44 5.34
CA GLY A 122 7.27 7.83 6.73
C GLY A 122 5.96 8.13 7.47
N GLU A 123 4.89 8.44 6.75
CA GLU A 123 3.54 8.76 7.25
C GLU A 123 2.57 7.57 7.09
N TRP A 124 3.09 6.35 6.89
CA TRP A 124 2.27 5.20 6.52
C TRP A 124 1.18 4.88 7.55
N LYS A 125 1.43 5.11 8.84
CA LYS A 125 0.46 4.84 9.92
C LYS A 125 -0.72 5.80 9.83
N GLU A 126 -0.43 7.08 9.64
CA GLU A 126 -1.42 8.13 9.48
C GLU A 126 -2.25 7.91 8.22
N ILE A 127 -1.60 7.54 7.11
CA ILE A 127 -2.24 7.20 5.84
C ILE A 127 -3.18 5.99 6.01
N ASP A 128 -2.67 4.89 6.57
CA ASP A 128 -3.43 3.65 6.73
C ASP A 128 -4.65 3.85 7.63
N SER A 129 -4.48 4.58 8.74
CA SER A 129 -5.58 4.93 9.65
C SER A 129 -6.61 5.84 8.99
N ALA A 130 -6.18 6.85 8.23
CA ALA A 130 -7.08 7.77 7.54
C ALA A 130 -7.88 7.07 6.42
N VAL A 131 -7.26 6.13 5.70
CA VAL A 131 -7.94 5.28 4.73
C VAL A 131 -8.98 4.41 5.44
N GLU A 132 -8.61 3.74 6.53
CA GLU A 132 -9.53 2.89 7.30
C GLU A 132 -10.74 3.66 7.81
N GLN A 133 -10.54 4.85 8.39
CA GLN A 133 -11.62 5.72 8.84
C GLN A 133 -12.53 6.15 7.69
N LEU A 134 -11.97 6.50 6.52
CA LEU A 134 -12.74 6.85 5.35
C LEU A 134 -13.60 5.67 4.87
N LEU A 135 -13.01 4.48 4.81
CA LEU A 135 -13.70 3.26 4.36
C LEU A 135 -14.81 2.83 5.33
N ALA A 136 -14.58 2.94 6.63
CA ALA A 136 -15.60 2.70 7.65
C ALA A 136 -16.83 3.62 7.47
N GLY A 137 -16.63 4.85 6.99
CA GLY A 137 -17.71 5.78 6.66
C GLY A 137 -18.60 5.34 5.48
N PHE A 138 -18.12 4.42 4.62
CA PHE A 138 -18.90 3.84 3.53
C PHE A 138 -19.63 2.55 3.92
N ALA A 139 -19.10 1.78 4.88
CA ALA A 139 -19.66 0.50 5.31
C ALA A 139 -20.93 0.61 6.21
N GLY A 140 -21.29 1.83 6.63
CA GLY A 140 -22.40 2.11 7.54
C GLY A 140 -23.63 2.77 6.90
N ARG A 141 -23.84 2.66 5.59
CA ARG A 141 -25.04 3.17 4.89
C ARG A 141 -25.84 2.06 4.23
#